data_AF-A0A2T7SQ83-F1
#
_entry.id   AF-A0A2T7SQ83-F1
#
_cell.length_a   1.000
_cell.length_b   1.000
_cell.length_c   1.000
_cell.angle_alpha   90.00
_cell.angle_beta   90.00
_cell.angle_gamma   90.00
#
_symmetry.space_group_name_H-M   'P 1'
#
loop_
_entity.id
_entity.type
_entity.pdbx_description
1 polymer ?
#
loop_
_entity_poly.entity_id
_entity_poly.type
_entity_poly.pdbx_seq_one_letter_code
_entity_poly.pdbx_strand_id
1 'polypeptide(L)'
;MDELFTRYMYFLRAKEKIKVSTTEALRKFYERNSYIYLRQDGTLSDLEVLADFWKKISLQDQDYFSEDALKKLFVLNYAPNGMWQNITSVYFLVNRGVDEELNDEQFCKFLDKITAFTFVSAIANPGVNALRTPVYDEMINIIDEKSIGFSKYKFNEAQTRSMFENFSFSNQRSITRSMLTWYAFTFDDQKLLNIKHEFDIEHIYSKKRQQIEVGLKIEGSLESLGNKILLENSINVRASDYR
;
A
#
# COMPACT_ATOMS: atom_id res chain seq x y z
N MET A 1 -6.78 -9.18 -15.32
CA MET A 1 -7.65 -10.36 -15.07
C MET A 1 -7.08 -11.17 -13.90
N ASP A 2 -5.85 -11.67 -13.98
CA ASP A 2 -5.20 -12.45 -12.90
C ASP A 2 -5.17 -11.75 -11.53
N GLU A 3 -4.97 -10.42 -11.50
CA GLU A 3 -5.03 -9.64 -10.26
C GLU A 3 -6.40 -9.68 -9.58
N LEU A 4 -7.49 -9.58 -10.34
CA LEU A 4 -8.86 -9.60 -9.81
C LEU A 4 -9.14 -10.96 -9.14
N PHE A 5 -8.84 -12.05 -9.85
CA PHE A 5 -8.96 -13.40 -9.31
C PHE A 5 -8.01 -13.63 -8.14
N THR A 6 -6.82 -13.03 -8.12
CA THR A 6 -5.90 -13.12 -6.98
C THR A 6 -6.49 -12.45 -5.75
N ARG A 7 -7.03 -11.24 -5.90
CA ARG A 7 -7.68 -10.50 -4.81
C ARG A 7 -8.90 -11.26 -4.27
N TYR A 8 -9.73 -11.81 -5.15
CA TYR A 8 -10.87 -12.64 -4.76
C TYR A 8 -10.44 -13.98 -4.13
N MET A 9 -9.36 -14.59 -4.60
CA MET A 9 -8.76 -15.78 -3.97
C MET A 9 -8.36 -15.50 -2.51
N TYR A 10 -7.78 -14.34 -2.20
CA TYR A 10 -7.44 -13.99 -0.81
C TYR A 10 -8.68 -13.90 0.09
N PHE A 11 -9.80 -13.38 -0.43
CA PHE A 11 -11.09 -13.39 0.27
C PHE A 11 -11.60 -14.80 0.54
N LEU A 12 -11.65 -15.66 -0.48
CA LEU A 12 -12.09 -17.06 -0.34
C LEU A 12 -11.21 -17.83 0.65
N ARG A 13 -9.88 -17.65 0.56
CA ARG A 13 -8.93 -18.29 1.46
C ARG A 13 -9.09 -17.81 2.91
N ALA A 14 -9.36 -16.52 3.12
CA ALA A 14 -9.65 -15.96 4.43
C ALA A 14 -10.97 -16.53 5.00
N LYS A 15 -12.03 -16.67 4.18
CA LYS A 15 -13.29 -17.33 4.56
C LYS A 15 -13.08 -18.75 5.05
N GLU A 16 -12.23 -19.51 4.38
CA GLU A 16 -11.90 -20.89 4.77
C GLU A 16 -10.79 -20.98 5.83
N LYS A 17 -10.25 -19.84 6.27
CA LYS A 17 -9.17 -19.75 7.26
C LYS A 17 -7.95 -20.61 6.89
N ILE A 18 -7.63 -20.71 5.58
CA ILE A 18 -6.51 -21.52 5.09
C ILE A 18 -5.19 -20.87 5.52
N LYS A 19 -4.51 -21.42 6.52
CA LYS A 19 -3.19 -20.94 6.98
C LYS A 19 -2.01 -21.77 6.49
N VAL A 20 -2.27 -22.96 5.93
CA VAL A 20 -1.25 -23.97 5.59
C VAL A 20 -0.27 -23.49 4.52
N SER A 21 -0.71 -22.64 3.59
CA SER A 21 0.16 -21.98 2.62
C SER A 21 -0.32 -20.57 2.40
N THR A 22 0.57 -19.58 2.56
CA THR A 22 0.28 -18.18 2.23
C THR A 22 0.54 -17.87 0.75
N THR A 23 1.14 -18.80 0.00
CA THR A 23 1.69 -18.63 -1.37
C THR A 23 1.10 -19.62 -2.36
N GLU A 24 -0.18 -19.95 -2.22
CA GLU A 24 -0.82 -20.83 -3.18
C GLU A 24 -0.92 -20.17 -4.57
N ALA A 25 -0.58 -20.94 -5.61
CA ALA A 25 -0.68 -20.48 -6.99
C ALA A 25 -2.15 -20.36 -7.43
N LEU A 26 -2.46 -19.28 -8.16
CA LEU A 26 -3.81 -18.91 -8.55
C LEU A 26 -4.58 -20.03 -9.29
N ARG A 27 -3.98 -20.58 -10.35
CA ARG A 27 -4.61 -21.65 -11.15
C ARG A 27 -4.88 -22.89 -10.30
N LYS A 28 -3.87 -23.32 -9.52
CA LYS A 28 -3.97 -24.47 -8.62
C LYS A 28 -5.10 -24.28 -7.61
N PHE A 29 -5.29 -23.08 -7.07
CA PHE A 29 -6.39 -22.79 -6.14
C PHE A 29 -7.75 -22.94 -6.81
N TYR A 30 -7.95 -22.31 -7.97
CA TYR A 30 -9.24 -22.33 -8.67
C TYR A 30 -9.57 -23.65 -9.36
N GLU A 31 -8.59 -24.48 -9.71
CA GLU A 31 -8.83 -25.82 -10.32
C GLU A 31 -9.33 -26.86 -9.30
N ARG A 32 -9.23 -26.59 -8.00
CA ARG A 32 -9.61 -27.53 -6.93
C ARG A 32 -11.04 -28.01 -7.07
N ASN A 33 -11.24 -29.30 -6.79
CA ASN A 33 -12.56 -29.94 -6.74
C ASN A 33 -13.41 -29.60 -7.97
N SER A 34 -12.81 -29.66 -9.16
CA SER A 34 -13.46 -29.34 -10.44
C SER A 34 -14.01 -27.91 -10.49
N TYR A 35 -13.17 -26.93 -10.12
CA TYR A 35 -13.51 -25.51 -10.16
C TYR A 35 -14.64 -25.09 -9.22
N ILE A 36 -14.68 -25.66 -8.01
CA ILE A 36 -15.78 -25.44 -7.07
C ILE A 36 -16.06 -23.96 -6.80
N TYR A 37 -15.02 -23.13 -6.61
CA TYR A 37 -15.19 -21.70 -6.33
C TYR A 37 -15.77 -20.91 -7.51
N LEU A 38 -15.42 -21.27 -8.74
CA LEU A 38 -15.94 -20.59 -9.94
C LEU A 38 -17.39 -20.97 -10.24
N ARG A 39 -17.85 -22.11 -9.71
CA ARG A 39 -19.21 -22.62 -9.88
C ARG A 39 -20.16 -22.22 -8.76
N GLN A 40 -19.66 -21.57 -7.70
CA GLN A 40 -20.51 -21.09 -6.61
C GLN A 40 -21.41 -19.95 -7.10
N ASP A 41 -22.67 -20.02 -6.71
CA ASP A 41 -23.62 -18.93 -6.90
C ASP A 41 -23.09 -17.67 -6.20
N GLY A 42 -23.07 -16.55 -6.93
CA GLY A 42 -22.55 -15.26 -6.44
C GLY A 42 -21.09 -14.98 -6.78
N THR A 43 -20.26 -15.97 -7.15
CA THR A 43 -18.83 -15.71 -7.47
C THR A 43 -18.65 -14.69 -8.60
N LEU A 44 -19.43 -14.78 -9.68
CA LEU A 44 -19.34 -13.81 -10.77
C LEU A 44 -19.78 -12.41 -10.33
N SER A 45 -20.82 -12.32 -9.50
CA SER A 45 -21.30 -11.06 -8.95
C SER A 45 -20.26 -10.43 -8.02
N ASP A 46 -19.66 -11.20 -7.11
CA ASP A 46 -18.57 -10.71 -6.25
C ASP A 46 -17.37 -10.22 -7.07
N LEU A 47 -17.02 -10.93 -8.15
CA LEU A 47 -15.94 -10.53 -9.06
C LEU A 47 -16.26 -9.24 -9.83
N GLU A 48 -17.50 -9.06 -10.28
CA GLU A 48 -17.96 -7.86 -10.97
C GLU A 48 -17.90 -6.63 -10.06
N VAL A 49 -18.47 -6.75 -8.86
CA VAL A 49 -18.47 -5.68 -7.85
C VAL A 49 -17.06 -5.34 -7.39
N LEU A 50 -16.20 -6.35 -7.19
CA LEU A 50 -14.78 -6.13 -6.89
C LEU A 50 -14.04 -5.45 -8.05
N ALA A 51 -14.34 -5.80 -9.29
CA ALA A 51 -13.73 -5.16 -10.45
C ALA A 51 -14.13 -3.69 -10.55
N ASP A 52 -15.39 -3.36 -10.31
CA ASP A 52 -15.88 -1.99 -10.32
C ASP A 52 -15.28 -1.15 -9.19
N PHE A 53 -15.16 -1.70 -7.98
CA PHE A 53 -14.45 -1.05 -6.88
C PHE A 53 -13.01 -0.65 -7.25
N TRP A 54 -12.23 -1.58 -7.84
CA TRP A 54 -10.86 -1.27 -8.27
C TRP A 54 -10.79 -0.32 -9.45
N LYS A 55 -11.79 -0.34 -10.34
CA LYS A 55 -11.94 0.64 -11.42
C LYS A 55 -12.15 2.03 -10.85
N LYS A 56 -13.05 2.21 -9.88
CA LYS A 56 -13.26 3.50 -9.18
C LYS A 56 -11.98 4.03 -8.54
N ILE A 57 -11.19 3.17 -7.89
CA ILE A 57 -9.86 3.55 -7.36
C ILE A 57 -8.92 4.01 -8.48
N SER A 58 -8.83 3.27 -9.58
CA SER A 58 -7.94 3.62 -10.71
C SER A 58 -8.35 4.90 -11.45
N LEU A 59 -9.64 5.25 -11.39
CA LEU A 59 -10.18 6.47 -11.97
C LEU A 59 -10.14 7.65 -10.99
N GLN A 60 -9.78 7.39 -9.72
CA GLN A 60 -9.85 8.35 -8.62
C GLN A 60 -11.24 8.98 -8.53
N ASP A 61 -12.27 8.12 -8.55
CA ASP A 61 -13.67 8.50 -8.56
C ASP A 61 -14.06 9.27 -7.29
N GLN A 62 -14.30 10.58 -7.44
CA GLN A 62 -14.63 11.50 -6.35
C GLN A 62 -16.12 11.45 -5.97
N ASP A 63 -16.96 10.83 -6.79
CA ASP A 63 -18.38 10.63 -6.46
C ASP A 63 -18.54 9.44 -5.48
N TYR A 64 -17.59 8.50 -5.51
CA TYR A 64 -17.60 7.32 -4.63
C TYR A 64 -16.65 7.42 -3.43
N PHE A 65 -15.47 8.03 -3.60
CA PHE A 65 -14.48 8.18 -2.52
C PHE A 65 -14.31 9.63 -2.09
N SER A 66 -14.15 9.85 -0.79
CA SER A 66 -13.65 11.14 -0.29
C SER A 66 -12.23 11.42 -0.79
N GLU A 67 -11.86 12.70 -0.83
CA GLU A 67 -10.49 13.08 -1.18
C GLU A 67 -9.46 12.49 -0.20
N ASP A 68 -9.79 12.38 1.09
CA ASP A 68 -8.90 11.75 2.09
C ASP A 68 -8.71 10.25 1.81
N ALA A 69 -9.77 9.51 1.53
CA ALA A 69 -9.67 8.10 1.13
C ALA A 69 -8.81 7.93 -0.14
N LEU A 70 -9.00 8.79 -1.14
CA LEU A 70 -8.19 8.77 -2.38
C LEU A 70 -6.71 9.09 -2.11
N LYS A 71 -6.41 10.06 -1.24
CA LYS A 71 -5.02 10.38 -0.83
C LYS A 71 -4.37 9.18 -0.13
N LYS A 72 -5.07 8.54 0.81
CA LYS A 72 -4.57 7.34 1.52
C LYS A 72 -4.34 6.15 0.57
N LEU A 73 -5.26 5.92 -0.37
CA LEU A 73 -5.11 4.91 -1.42
C LEU A 73 -3.91 5.22 -2.33
N PHE A 74 -3.70 6.49 -2.67
CA PHE A 74 -2.55 6.92 -3.46
C PHE A 74 -1.21 6.63 -2.74
N VAL A 75 -1.13 6.86 -1.42
CA VAL A 75 0.05 6.48 -0.61
C VAL A 75 0.33 4.98 -0.71
N LEU A 76 -0.71 4.17 -0.57
CA LEU A 76 -0.60 2.71 -0.64
C LEU A 76 -0.21 2.21 -2.04
N ASN A 77 -0.50 2.95 -3.11
CA ASN A 77 -0.01 2.62 -4.44
C ASN A 77 1.52 2.58 -4.53
N TYR A 78 2.21 3.31 -3.64
CA TYR A 78 3.67 3.29 -3.51
C TYR A 78 4.17 2.41 -2.36
N ALA A 79 3.30 1.61 -1.74
CA ALA A 79 3.69 0.72 -0.65
C ALA A 79 4.79 -0.27 -1.08
N PRO A 80 5.67 -0.69 -0.15
CA PRO A 80 6.78 -1.59 -0.44
C PRO A 80 6.37 -3.02 -0.86
N ASN A 81 5.08 -3.37 -0.79
CA ASN A 81 4.54 -4.63 -1.31
C ASN A 81 3.07 -4.48 -1.74
N GLY A 82 2.52 -5.49 -2.42
CA GLY A 82 1.13 -5.52 -2.88
C GLY A 82 0.11 -6.19 -1.93
N MET A 83 0.48 -6.54 -0.68
CA MET A 83 -0.49 -7.18 0.23
C MET A 83 -1.64 -6.25 0.62
N TRP A 84 -1.42 -4.93 0.57
CA TRP A 84 -2.46 -3.94 0.83
C TRP A 84 -3.65 -4.08 -0.13
N GLN A 85 -3.42 -4.42 -1.41
CA GLN A 85 -4.50 -4.60 -2.38
C GLN A 85 -5.39 -5.78 -1.99
N ASN A 86 -4.78 -6.88 -1.56
CA ASN A 86 -5.52 -8.06 -1.16
C ASN A 86 -6.37 -7.76 0.08
N ILE A 87 -5.81 -7.16 1.13
CA ILE A 87 -6.57 -6.90 2.36
C ILE A 87 -7.65 -5.84 2.14
N THR A 88 -7.39 -4.84 1.29
CA THR A 88 -8.39 -3.84 0.90
C THR A 88 -9.55 -4.48 0.16
N SER A 89 -9.27 -5.47 -0.69
CA SER A 89 -10.32 -6.25 -1.39
C SER A 89 -11.16 -7.07 -0.42
N VAL A 90 -10.53 -7.72 0.58
CA VAL A 90 -11.25 -8.44 1.64
C VAL A 90 -12.09 -7.48 2.48
N TYR A 91 -11.54 -6.34 2.87
CA TYR A 91 -12.25 -5.30 3.60
C TYR A 91 -13.49 -4.83 2.85
N PHE A 92 -13.33 -4.50 1.57
CA PHE A 92 -14.44 -4.08 0.71
C PHE A 92 -15.53 -5.15 0.61
N LEU A 93 -15.16 -6.40 0.28
CA LEU A 93 -16.14 -7.47 0.09
C LEU A 93 -16.95 -7.78 1.37
N VAL A 94 -16.38 -7.55 2.56
CA VAL A 94 -17.06 -7.78 3.84
C VAL A 94 -17.88 -6.58 4.31
N ASN A 95 -17.35 -5.36 4.14
CA ASN A 95 -17.93 -4.16 4.76
C ASN A 95 -18.76 -3.30 3.79
N ARG A 96 -18.90 -3.71 2.53
CA ARG A 96 -19.75 -3.00 1.56
C ARG A 96 -21.22 -3.06 1.99
N GLY A 97 -21.91 -1.93 1.87
CA GLY A 97 -23.34 -1.81 2.11
C GLY A 97 -24.19 -2.42 0.98
N VAL A 98 -25.50 -2.19 1.06
CA VAL A 98 -26.48 -2.66 0.05
C VAL A 98 -26.20 -2.07 -1.34
N ASP A 99 -25.77 -0.82 -1.40
CA ASP A 99 -25.40 -0.11 -2.63
C ASP A 99 -23.90 -0.20 -2.94
N GLU A 100 -23.22 -1.19 -2.37
CA GLU A 100 -21.78 -1.43 -2.54
C GLU A 100 -20.89 -0.30 -2.00
N GLU A 101 -21.43 0.59 -1.17
CA GLU A 101 -20.70 1.71 -0.57
C GLU A 101 -19.94 1.31 0.70
N LEU A 102 -18.86 2.03 1.01
CA LEU A 102 -18.12 1.89 2.27
C LEU A 102 -18.41 3.07 3.19
N ASN A 103 -18.40 2.80 4.51
CA ASN A 103 -18.35 3.89 5.48
C ASN A 103 -16.98 4.59 5.39
N ASP A 104 -16.98 5.84 4.92
CA ASP A 104 -15.77 6.60 4.64
C ASP A 104 -14.83 6.72 5.85
N GLU A 105 -15.36 7.04 7.03
CA GLU A 105 -14.55 7.19 8.25
C GLU A 105 -13.88 5.88 8.65
N GLN A 106 -14.62 4.76 8.61
CA GLN A 106 -14.07 3.44 8.93
C GLN A 106 -13.05 2.99 7.89
N PHE A 107 -13.29 3.28 6.62
CA PHE A 107 -12.37 2.96 5.54
C PHE A 107 -11.06 3.75 5.67
N CYS A 108 -11.14 5.06 5.91
CA CYS A 108 -9.96 5.90 6.15
C CYS A 108 -9.13 5.40 7.34
N LYS A 109 -9.79 5.08 8.48
CA LYS A 109 -9.11 4.49 9.66
C LYS A 109 -8.45 3.15 9.34
N PHE A 110 -9.08 2.33 8.51
CA PHE A 110 -8.50 1.08 8.04
C PHE A 110 -7.24 1.33 7.19
N LEU A 111 -7.31 2.24 6.21
CA LEU A 111 -6.19 2.59 5.34
C LEU A 111 -5.00 3.16 6.11
N ASP A 112 -5.24 4.03 7.09
CA ASP A 112 -4.19 4.57 7.97
C ASP A 112 -3.50 3.44 8.75
N LYS A 113 -4.28 2.48 9.26
CA LYS A 113 -3.76 1.37 10.07
C LYS A 113 -2.88 0.43 9.26
N ILE A 114 -3.30 0.05 8.04
CA ILE A 114 -2.48 -0.79 7.18
C ILE A 114 -1.25 -0.05 6.65
N THR A 115 -1.34 1.27 6.42
CA THR A 115 -0.20 2.11 6.03
C THR A 115 0.84 2.15 7.13
N ALA A 116 0.44 2.50 8.36
CA ALA A 116 1.33 2.57 9.51
C ALA A 116 2.01 1.21 9.78
N PHE A 117 1.25 0.12 9.77
CA PHE A 117 1.80 -1.22 9.98
C PHE A 117 2.78 -1.63 8.86
N THR A 118 2.47 -1.27 7.61
CA THR A 118 3.34 -1.51 6.45
C THR A 118 4.67 -0.78 6.60
N PHE A 119 4.65 0.48 7.03
CA PHE A 119 5.87 1.29 7.18
C PHE A 119 6.78 0.73 8.26
N VAL A 120 6.24 0.46 9.45
CA VAL A 120 7.02 -0.09 10.55
C VAL A 120 7.57 -1.45 10.16
N SER A 121 6.77 -2.32 9.53
CA SER A 121 7.24 -3.64 9.10
C SER A 121 8.33 -3.58 8.03
N ALA A 122 8.25 -2.64 7.08
CA ALA A 122 9.26 -2.49 6.03
C ALA A 122 10.63 -2.09 6.59
N ILE A 123 10.65 -1.41 7.74
CA ILE A 123 11.87 -0.98 8.43
C ILE A 123 12.35 -2.03 9.43
N ALA A 124 11.45 -2.55 10.27
CA ALA A 124 11.79 -3.46 11.35
C ALA A 124 12.00 -4.91 10.89
N ASN A 125 11.31 -5.33 9.83
CA ASN A 125 11.34 -6.70 9.30
C ASN A 125 11.66 -6.67 7.80
N PRO A 126 12.90 -6.33 7.40
CA PRO A 126 13.25 -6.19 6.00
C PRO A 126 13.11 -7.54 5.28
N GLY A 127 12.07 -7.66 4.46
CA GLY A 127 11.80 -8.86 3.67
C GLY A 127 10.44 -8.78 2.98
N VAL A 128 10.42 -9.08 1.68
CA VAL A 128 9.18 -9.00 0.86
C VAL A 128 8.03 -9.86 1.40
N ASN A 129 8.33 -10.90 2.17
CA ASN A 129 7.36 -11.81 2.75
C ASN A 129 6.94 -11.47 4.19
N ALA A 130 7.62 -10.52 4.85
CA ALA A 130 7.40 -10.24 6.28
C ALA A 130 5.98 -9.76 6.59
N LEU A 131 5.35 -9.06 5.64
CA LEU A 131 3.99 -8.55 5.76
C LEU A 131 2.91 -9.56 5.37
N ARG A 132 3.26 -10.67 4.71
CA ARG A 132 2.26 -11.60 4.19
C ARG A 132 1.44 -12.25 5.30
N THR A 133 2.11 -12.81 6.31
CA THR A 133 1.43 -13.49 7.42
C THR A 133 0.63 -12.52 8.29
N PRO A 134 1.18 -11.37 8.73
CA PRO A 134 0.41 -10.41 9.52
C PRO A 134 -0.84 -9.90 8.81
N VAL A 135 -0.70 -9.49 7.54
CA VAL A 135 -1.83 -8.95 6.77
C VAL A 135 -2.87 -10.03 6.49
N TYR A 136 -2.45 -11.27 6.22
CA TYR A 136 -3.39 -12.37 6.03
C TYR A 136 -4.16 -12.75 7.29
N ASP A 137 -3.51 -12.70 8.46
CA ASP A 137 -4.19 -12.90 9.74
C ASP A 137 -5.27 -11.83 9.97
N GLU A 138 -5.01 -10.58 9.59
CA GLU A 138 -6.02 -9.51 9.66
C GLU A 138 -7.14 -9.67 8.62
N MET A 139 -6.89 -10.24 7.44
CA MET A 139 -7.98 -10.62 6.52
C MET A 139 -8.95 -11.60 7.18
N ILE A 140 -8.45 -12.58 7.92
CA ILE A 140 -9.32 -13.51 8.68
C ILE A 140 -10.08 -12.77 9.78
N ASN A 141 -9.44 -11.80 10.46
CA ASN A 141 -10.13 -10.96 11.44
C ASN A 141 -11.26 -10.16 10.80
N ILE A 142 -11.05 -9.61 9.60
CA ILE A 142 -12.08 -8.89 8.83
C ILE A 142 -13.27 -9.83 8.54
N ILE A 143 -13.01 -11.04 8.03
CA ILE A 143 -14.07 -12.04 7.80
C ILE A 143 -14.85 -12.35 9.08
N ASP A 144 -14.15 -12.45 10.21
CA ASP A 144 -14.75 -12.71 11.53
C ASP A 144 -15.38 -11.45 12.17
N GLU A 145 -15.50 -10.33 11.44
CA GLU A 145 -16.02 -9.04 11.92
C GLU A 145 -15.30 -8.49 13.17
N LYS A 146 -14.01 -8.83 13.29
CA LYS A 146 -13.14 -8.35 14.39
C LYS A 146 -12.45 -7.06 14.00
N SER A 147 -12.19 -6.22 15.00
CA SER A 147 -11.41 -5.01 14.81
C SER A 147 -9.99 -5.33 14.31
N ILE A 148 -9.59 -4.69 13.22
CA ILE A 148 -8.23 -4.80 12.70
C ILE A 148 -7.29 -4.13 13.70
N GLY A 149 -6.23 -4.82 14.10
CA GLY A 149 -5.37 -4.32 15.17
C GLY A 149 -3.92 -4.75 15.11
N PHE A 150 -3.58 -5.76 14.31
CA PHE A 150 -2.23 -6.35 14.28
C PHE A 150 -1.73 -6.73 15.68
N SER A 151 -2.65 -7.12 16.59
CA SER A 151 -2.37 -7.29 18.02
C SER A 151 -1.37 -8.42 18.32
N LYS A 152 -1.22 -9.37 17.40
CA LYS A 152 -0.22 -10.45 17.44
C LYS A 152 1.17 -10.02 16.96
N TYR A 153 1.27 -8.87 16.29
CA TYR A 153 2.45 -8.39 15.60
C TYR A 153 2.89 -7.03 16.16
N LYS A 154 2.92 -6.92 17.49
CA LYS A 154 3.32 -5.68 18.18
C LYS A 154 4.81 -5.43 18.02
N PHE A 155 5.16 -4.15 18.02
CA PHE A 155 6.53 -3.68 17.96
C PHE A 155 6.99 -3.17 19.33
N ASN A 156 8.26 -3.41 19.68
CA ASN A 156 8.88 -2.76 20.82
C ASN A 156 9.27 -1.33 20.43
N GLU A 157 8.78 -0.32 21.17
CA GLU A 157 8.99 1.08 20.80
C GLU A 157 10.47 1.47 20.74
N ALA A 158 11.25 1.16 21.78
CA ALA A 158 12.65 1.55 21.86
C ALA A 158 13.48 0.93 20.73
N GLN A 159 13.27 -0.37 20.47
CA GLN A 159 13.94 -1.06 19.38
C GLN A 159 13.53 -0.50 18.01
N THR A 160 12.23 -0.25 17.82
CA THR A 160 11.70 0.26 16.54
C THR A 160 12.23 1.67 16.29
N ARG A 161 12.23 2.54 17.29
CA ARG A 161 12.79 3.90 17.19
C ARG A 161 14.26 3.85 16.75
N SER A 162 15.06 3.00 17.39
CA SER A 162 16.47 2.82 17.00
C SER A 162 16.61 2.31 15.56
N MET A 163 15.73 1.41 15.09
CA MET A 163 15.74 0.97 13.69
C MET A 163 15.44 2.11 12.72
N PHE A 164 14.48 2.99 13.03
CA PHE A 164 14.18 4.17 12.20
C PHE A 164 15.33 5.16 12.16
N GLU A 165 15.95 5.47 13.30
CA GLU A 165 17.08 6.40 13.40
C GLU A 165 18.31 5.93 12.61
N ASN A 166 18.50 4.61 12.53
CA ASN A 166 19.60 3.99 11.80
C ASN A 166 19.22 3.58 10.37
N PHE A 167 17.99 3.84 9.91
CA PHE A 167 17.53 3.42 8.60
C PHE A 167 18.05 4.36 7.51
N SER A 168 18.68 3.78 6.48
CA SER A 168 19.09 4.54 5.29
C SER A 168 17.91 4.67 4.30
N PHE A 169 17.34 5.86 4.20
CA PHE A 169 16.25 6.19 3.27
C PHE A 169 16.80 6.48 1.85
N SER A 170 17.26 5.44 1.16
CA SER A 170 17.77 5.55 -0.21
C SER A 170 16.68 5.28 -1.26
N ASN A 171 16.93 5.70 -2.51
CA ASN A 171 15.99 5.49 -3.63
C ASN A 171 15.78 4.00 -3.98
N GLN A 172 16.71 3.13 -3.59
CA GLN A 172 16.60 1.68 -3.81
C GLN A 172 15.60 1.02 -2.85
N ARG A 173 15.26 1.69 -1.73
CA ARG A 173 14.30 1.18 -0.76
C ARG A 173 12.91 1.72 -1.11
N SER A 174 12.01 0.83 -1.50
CA SER A 174 10.63 1.18 -1.87
C SER A 174 9.88 1.95 -0.78
N ILE A 175 10.17 1.67 0.50
CA ILE A 175 9.60 2.41 1.63
C ILE A 175 9.95 3.91 1.63
N THR A 176 11.12 4.31 1.11
CA THR A 176 11.51 5.72 1.02
C THR A 176 10.50 6.50 0.18
N ARG A 177 10.13 5.95 -0.99
CA ARG A 177 9.15 6.58 -1.88
C ARG A 177 7.77 6.65 -1.22
N SER A 178 7.34 5.54 -0.62
CA SER A 178 6.05 5.45 0.07
C SER A 178 5.91 6.49 1.19
N MET A 179 6.97 6.68 2.00
CA MET A 179 6.98 7.68 3.07
C MET A 179 6.99 9.12 2.56
N LEU A 180 7.71 9.41 1.46
CA LEU A 180 7.65 10.73 0.81
C LEU A 180 6.25 11.02 0.25
N THR A 181 5.61 10.03 -0.35
CA THR A 181 4.23 10.15 -0.82
C THR A 181 3.26 10.41 0.34
N TRP A 182 3.41 9.69 1.45
CA TRP A 182 2.62 9.96 2.66
C TRP A 182 2.86 11.36 3.21
N TYR A 183 4.13 11.77 3.28
CA TYR A 183 4.52 13.09 3.79
C TYR A 183 3.95 14.23 2.94
N ALA A 184 3.87 14.07 1.61
CA ALA A 184 3.27 15.08 0.73
C ALA A 184 1.83 15.41 1.14
N PHE A 185 1.03 14.42 1.56
CA PHE A 185 -0.36 14.65 2.00
C PHE A 185 -0.50 15.09 3.45
N THR A 186 0.60 15.33 4.17
CA THR A 186 0.56 15.99 5.49
C THR A 186 0.44 17.51 5.40
N PHE A 187 0.59 18.07 4.20
CA PHE A 187 0.39 19.49 3.91
C PHE A 187 -1.06 19.73 3.48
N ASP A 188 -1.79 20.59 4.19
CA ASP A 188 -3.22 20.83 3.96
C ASP A 188 -3.55 21.27 2.51
N ASP A 189 -2.65 22.05 1.89
CA ASP A 189 -2.81 22.55 0.52
C ASP A 189 -2.45 21.52 -0.57
N GLN A 190 -1.89 20.35 -0.19
CA GLN A 190 -1.54 19.32 -1.16
C GLN A 190 -2.80 18.65 -1.70
N LYS A 191 -3.12 18.98 -2.96
CA LYS A 191 -4.20 18.35 -3.72
C LYS A 191 -3.87 16.89 -4.03
N LEU A 192 -4.92 16.09 -4.22
CA LEU A 192 -4.79 14.72 -4.74
C LEU A 192 -3.97 14.71 -6.04
N LEU A 193 -2.92 13.90 -6.04
CA LEU A 193 -2.07 13.68 -7.21
C LEU A 193 -2.74 12.71 -8.18
N ASN A 194 -2.54 12.91 -9.48
CA ASN A 194 -3.13 12.05 -10.50
C ASN A 194 -2.42 10.69 -10.55
N ILE A 195 -3.15 9.61 -10.31
CA ILE A 195 -2.60 8.24 -10.28
C ILE A 195 -2.03 7.76 -11.62
N LYS A 196 -2.39 8.43 -12.72
CA LYS A 196 -1.84 8.14 -14.06
C LYS A 196 -0.43 8.70 -14.27
N HIS A 197 0.01 9.63 -13.41
CA HIS A 197 1.36 10.18 -13.45
C HIS A 197 2.27 9.29 -12.61
N GLU A 198 3.44 8.97 -13.16
CA GLU A 198 4.49 8.32 -12.39
C GLU A 198 5.31 9.36 -11.64
N PHE A 199 5.48 9.13 -10.34
CA PHE A 199 6.31 9.96 -9.49
C PHE A 199 7.56 9.20 -9.05
N ASP A 200 8.68 9.90 -9.14
CA ASP A 200 9.99 9.44 -8.69
C ASP A 200 10.49 10.27 -7.51
N ILE A 201 11.56 9.76 -6.90
CA ILE A 201 12.27 10.51 -5.87
C ILE A 201 13.27 11.41 -6.58
N GLU A 202 13.02 12.72 -6.54
CA GLU A 202 14.03 13.71 -6.88
C GLU A 202 15.08 13.71 -5.77
N HIS A 203 16.34 13.54 -6.19
CA HIS A 203 17.51 13.65 -5.32
C HIS A 203 18.76 14.16 -6.04
N ILE A 204 18.63 14.49 -7.33
CA ILE A 204 19.71 14.88 -8.24
C ILE A 204 20.16 16.30 -7.93
N TYR A 205 19.23 17.22 -7.70
CA TYR A 205 19.53 18.62 -7.42
C TYR A 205 20.39 18.76 -6.16
N SER A 206 19.94 18.20 -5.03
CA SER A 206 20.68 18.22 -3.76
C SER A 206 22.10 17.64 -3.94
N LYS A 207 22.25 16.56 -4.71
CA LYS A 207 23.55 15.94 -5.01
C LYS A 207 24.46 16.83 -5.85
N LYS A 208 23.97 17.37 -6.96
CA LYS A 208 24.73 18.28 -7.83
C LYS A 208 25.16 19.53 -7.07
N ARG A 209 24.26 20.11 -6.27
CA ARG A 209 24.57 21.28 -5.45
C ARG A 209 25.70 21.02 -4.47
N GLN A 210 25.68 19.88 -3.77
CA GLN A 210 26.78 19.50 -2.88
C GLN A 210 28.10 19.27 -3.63
N GLN A 211 28.08 18.72 -4.85
CA GLN A 211 29.29 18.56 -5.67
C GLN A 211 29.93 19.91 -6.05
N ILE A 212 29.12 20.95 -6.27
CA ILE A 212 29.59 22.29 -6.66
C ILE A 212 29.99 23.13 -5.44
N GLU A 213 29.13 23.19 -4.43
CA GLU A 213 29.30 24.10 -3.28
C GLU A 213 30.15 23.49 -2.16
N VAL A 214 30.21 22.16 -2.05
CA VAL A 214 30.96 21.41 -1.02
C VAL A 214 30.71 21.95 0.40
N GLY A 215 29.45 22.31 0.69
CA GLY A 215 29.07 23.02 1.92
C GLY A 215 28.65 22.12 3.08
N LEU A 216 28.26 20.86 2.83
CA LEU A 216 27.85 19.94 3.89
C LEU A 216 29.02 19.51 4.77
N LYS A 217 28.84 19.64 6.09
CA LYS A 217 29.79 19.12 7.10
C LYS A 217 29.66 17.62 7.33
N ILE A 218 28.49 17.06 7.08
CA ILE A 218 28.16 15.65 7.25
C ILE A 218 27.65 15.14 5.92
N GLU A 219 28.45 14.36 5.20
CA GLU A 219 28.09 13.85 3.87
C GLU A 219 26.81 13.01 3.89
N GLY A 220 26.59 12.24 4.96
CA GLY A 220 25.40 11.41 5.13
C GLY A 220 24.08 12.20 5.20
N SER A 221 24.12 13.49 5.55
CA SER A 221 22.93 14.35 5.53
C SER A 221 22.33 14.45 4.14
N LEU A 222 23.14 14.36 3.09
CA LEU A 222 22.67 14.40 1.70
C LEU A 222 21.65 13.29 1.44
N GLU A 223 21.82 12.11 2.03
CA GLU A 223 20.92 10.96 1.85
C GLU A 223 19.73 10.95 2.82
N SER A 224 19.55 11.98 3.63
CA SER A 224 18.41 12.09 4.55
C SER A 224 17.09 12.23 3.79
N LEU A 225 15.99 11.75 4.40
CA LEU A 225 14.65 11.81 3.82
C LEU A 225 14.22 13.25 3.49
N GLY A 226 14.56 14.22 4.36
CA GLY A 226 14.23 15.63 4.15
C GLY A 226 14.92 16.30 2.95
N ASN A 227 15.93 15.66 2.36
CA ASN A 227 16.59 16.15 1.13
C ASN A 227 16.05 15.48 -0.14
N LYS A 228 14.96 14.72 -0.01
CA LYS A 228 14.29 14.01 -1.08
C LYS A 228 12.86 14.54 -1.22
N ILE A 229 12.37 14.61 -2.46
CA ILE A 229 10.98 15.02 -2.72
C ILE A 229 10.36 14.13 -3.79
N LEU A 230 9.05 13.97 -3.72
CA LEU A 230 8.28 13.30 -4.76
C LEU A 230 8.11 14.25 -5.95
N LEU A 231 8.54 13.85 -7.15
CA LEU A 231 8.45 14.66 -8.35
C LEU A 231 7.95 13.84 -9.53
N GLU A 232 7.10 14.42 -10.37
CA GLU A 232 6.65 13.79 -11.61
C GLU A 232 7.86 13.40 -12.46
N ASN A 233 7.88 12.16 -12.94
CA ASN A 233 8.99 11.60 -13.71
C ASN A 233 9.31 12.46 -14.95
N SER A 234 8.28 12.95 -15.63
CA SER A 234 8.40 13.85 -16.80
C SER A 234 9.18 15.14 -16.51
N ILE A 235 9.08 15.67 -15.29
CA ILE A 235 9.78 16.87 -14.83
C ILE A 235 11.17 16.48 -14.30
N ASN A 236 11.27 15.36 -13.58
CA ASN A 236 12.51 14.87 -12.98
C ASN A 236 13.59 14.61 -14.04
N VAL A 237 13.22 14.00 -15.17
CA VAL A 237 14.13 13.78 -16.31
C VAL A 237 14.67 15.11 -16.85
N ARG A 238 13.80 16.12 -17.04
CA ARG A 238 14.23 17.46 -17.52
C ARG A 238 15.12 18.18 -16.52
N ALA A 239 14.88 18.02 -15.22
CA ALA A 239 15.73 18.58 -14.17
C ALA A 239 17.14 17.96 -14.19
N SER A 240 17.26 16.68 -14.53
CA SER A 240 18.57 16.04 -14.69
C SER A 240 19.38 16.60 -15.86
N ASP A 241 18.70 17.06 -16.92
CA ASP A 241 19.29 17.66 -18.13
C ASP A 241 19.74 19.11 -17.95
N TYR A 242 19.37 19.76 -16.84
CA TYR A 242 19.87 21.09 -16.50
C TYR A 242 21.40 21.03 -16.30
N ARG A 243 22.14 21.62 -17.25
CA ARG A 243 23.59 21.82 -17.26
C ARG A 243 23.92 23.24 -16.88
#